data_AF-A0A9D8RLV5-F1
#
_entry.id   AF-A0A9D8RLV5-F1
#
_cell.length_a   1.000
_cell.length_b   1.000
_cell.length_c   1.000
_cell.angle_alpha   90.00
_cell.angle_beta   90.00
_cell.angle_gamma   90.00
#
_symmetry.space_group_name_H-M   'P 1'
#
loop_
_entity.id
_entity.type
_entity.pdbx_description
1 polymer ?
#
loop_
_entity_poly.entity_id
_entity_poly.type
_entity_poly.pdbx_seq_one_letter_code
_entity_poly.pdbx_strand_id
1 'polypeptide(L)'
;LIDSWVTGVIFIIALGVSNCRAAVWASLGSALGAATALVMGAPMSDIAHGLYGFSPTLTGIALATVFYRPEWRSAAWATVGIIFTAFFQAAMNRALAPLGIATLTAPFCFTTWLFLLPMLRLNDDHPDHTSWHSSLKQHLSKR
;
A
#
# COMPACT_ATOMS: atom_id res chain seq x y z
N LEU A 1 9.51 -3.29 18.41
CA LEU A 1 8.98 -4.18 17.34
C LEU A 1 9.83 -5.45 17.35
N ILE A 2 9.28 -6.61 17.01
CA ILE A 2 9.93 -7.91 17.23
C ILE A 2 11.16 -8.04 16.31
N ASP A 3 12.37 -7.97 16.88
CA ASP A 3 13.63 -8.08 16.13
C ASP A 3 14.04 -9.56 15.99
N SER A 4 13.24 -10.31 15.24
CA SER A 4 13.48 -11.73 14.99
C SER A 4 13.15 -12.08 13.55
N TRP A 5 14.17 -12.50 12.81
CA TRP A 5 14.04 -12.99 11.44
C TRP A 5 13.08 -14.20 11.36
N VAL A 6 13.01 -15.01 12.42
CA VAL A 6 12.09 -16.16 12.53
C VAL A 6 10.63 -15.70 12.49
N THR A 7 10.30 -14.63 13.21
CA THR A 7 8.94 -14.06 13.20
C THR A 7 8.57 -13.53 11.82
N GLY A 8 9.51 -12.90 11.11
CA GLY A 8 9.31 -12.45 9.73
C GLY A 8 8.98 -13.60 8.77
N VAL A 9 9.70 -14.72 8.87
CA VAL A 9 9.44 -15.93 8.06
C VAL A 9 8.05 -16.50 8.37
N ILE A 10 7.67 -16.57 9.66
CA ILE A 10 6.34 -17.04 10.06
C ILE A 10 5.24 -16.15 9.45
N PHE A 11 5.41 -14.82 9.44
CA PHE A 11 4.45 -13.91 8.82
C PHE A 11 4.34 -14.13 7.30
N ILE A 12 5.46 -14.34 6.60
CA ILE A 12 5.44 -14.63 5.15
C ILE A 12 4.72 -15.95 4.88
N ILE A 13 4.96 -17.00 5.68
CA ILE A 13 4.25 -18.28 5.55
C ILE A 13 2.75 -18.11 5.80
N ALA A 14 2.38 -17.41 6.87
CA ALA A 14 0.97 -17.14 7.20
C ALA A 14 0.27 -16.35 6.08
N LEU A 15 0.92 -15.32 5.54
CA LEU A 15 0.44 -14.60 4.36
C LEU A 15 0.35 -15.51 3.14
N GLY A 16 1.31 -16.40 2.93
CA GLY A 16 1.31 -17.34 1.81
C GLY A 16 0.15 -18.32 1.84
N VAL A 17 -0.22 -18.81 3.02
CA VAL A 17 -1.39 -19.67 3.24
C VAL A 17 -2.69 -18.92 2.94
N SER A 18 -2.78 -17.63 3.28
CA SER A 18 -3.96 -16.82 2.98
C SER A 18 -4.03 -16.43 1.50
N ASN A 19 -2.94 -15.88 0.96
CA ASN A 19 -2.81 -15.45 -0.42
C ASN A 19 -1.33 -15.37 -0.82
N CYS A 20 -0.88 -16.29 -1.66
CA CYS A 20 0.49 -16.34 -2.17
C CYS A 20 0.96 -15.00 -2.78
N ARG A 21 0.07 -14.25 -3.43
CA ARG A 21 0.41 -12.92 -3.97
C ARG A 21 0.74 -11.92 -2.88
N ALA A 22 -0.01 -11.94 -1.77
CA ALA A 22 0.24 -11.04 -0.64
C ALA A 22 1.62 -11.33 -0.02
N ALA A 23 2.02 -12.60 0.07
CA ALA A 23 3.37 -12.97 0.51
C ALA A 23 4.47 -12.41 -0.42
N VAL A 24 4.30 -12.54 -1.75
CA VAL A 24 5.26 -11.99 -2.72
C VAL A 24 5.37 -10.47 -2.59
N TRP A 25 4.24 -9.76 -2.53
CA TRP A 25 4.24 -8.30 -2.37
C TRP A 25 4.77 -7.86 -1.01
N ALA A 26 4.58 -8.66 0.05
CA ALA A 26 5.16 -8.40 1.35
C ALA A 26 6.69 -8.47 1.28
N SER A 27 7.25 -9.53 0.68
CA SER A 27 8.69 -9.68 0.50
C SER A 27 9.28 -8.59 -0.39
N LEU A 28 8.62 -8.26 -1.50
CA LEU A 28 9.04 -7.18 -2.40
C LEU A 28 8.98 -5.81 -1.72
N GLY A 29 7.92 -5.53 -0.97
CA GLY A 29 7.77 -4.29 -0.23
C GLY A 29 8.88 -4.10 0.79
N SER A 30 9.23 -5.15 1.54
CA SER A 30 10.34 -5.12 2.49
C SER A 30 11.69 -4.89 1.79
N ALA A 31 11.97 -5.62 0.71
CA ALA A 31 13.21 -5.51 -0.03
C ALA A 31 13.38 -4.12 -0.68
N LEU A 32 12.33 -3.61 -1.34
CA LEU A 32 12.33 -2.27 -1.93
C LEU A 32 12.41 -1.17 -0.88
N GLY A 33 11.74 -1.34 0.26
CA GLY A 33 11.83 -0.41 1.38
C GLY A 33 13.26 -0.29 1.92
N ALA A 34 13.91 -1.43 2.17
CA ALA A 34 15.30 -1.48 2.59
C ALA A 34 16.25 -0.90 1.53
N ALA A 35 16.08 -1.27 0.26
CA ALA A 35 16.89 -0.74 -0.84
C ALA A 35 16.76 0.79 -0.98
N THR A 36 15.54 1.32 -0.88
CA THR A 36 15.32 2.78 -0.95
C THR A 36 15.95 3.48 0.25
N ALA A 37 15.86 2.90 1.46
CA ALA A 37 16.50 3.44 2.65
C ALA A 37 18.04 3.45 2.55
N LEU A 38 18.63 2.41 1.94
CA LEU A 38 20.07 2.36 1.66
C LEU A 38 20.49 3.48 0.70
N VAL A 39 19.74 3.69 -0.39
CA VAL A 39 20.00 4.76 -1.36
C VAL A 39 19.88 6.15 -0.71
N MET A 40 18.98 6.31 0.25
CA MET A 40 18.80 7.57 0.99
C MET A 40 19.82 7.79 2.12
N GLY A 41 20.75 6.84 2.35
CA GLY A 41 21.74 6.95 3.42
C GLY A 41 21.12 6.94 4.83
N ALA A 42 20.07 6.14 5.03
CA ALA A 42 19.51 5.93 6.36
C ALA A 42 20.49 5.16 7.28
N PRO A 43 20.41 5.34 8.61
CA PRO A 43 21.29 4.64 9.55
C PRO A 43 21.19 3.13 9.38
N MET A 44 22.33 2.44 9.26
CA MET A 44 22.35 0.98 9.10
C MET A 44 21.71 0.25 10.28
N SER A 45 21.75 0.82 11.48
CA SER A 45 21.02 0.31 12.65
C SER A 45 19.52 0.20 12.38
N ASP A 46 18.93 1.24 11.82
CA ASP A 46 17.48 1.34 11.61
C ASP A 46 17.02 0.40 10.48
N ILE A 47 17.87 0.22 9.46
CA ILE A 47 17.66 -0.72 8.37
C ILE A 47 17.77 -2.16 8.90
N ALA A 48 18.77 -2.46 9.73
CA ALA A 48 18.97 -3.77 10.33
C ALA A 48 17.81 -4.17 11.25
N HIS A 49 17.25 -3.23 12.01
CA HIS A 49 16.04 -3.43 12.81
C HIS A 49 14.74 -3.48 11.97
N GLY A 50 14.84 -3.41 10.64
CA GLY A 50 13.71 -3.54 9.72
C GLY A 50 12.73 -2.37 9.74
N LEU A 51 13.10 -1.22 10.34
CA LEU A 51 12.19 -0.08 10.50
C LEU A 51 11.70 0.43 9.15
N TYR A 52 12.56 0.44 8.14
CA TYR A 52 12.24 0.87 6.77
C TYR A 52 11.56 -0.19 5.90
N GLY A 53 11.42 -1.43 6.37
CA GLY A 53 10.77 -2.50 5.61
C GLY A 53 9.26 -2.58 5.87
N PHE A 54 8.80 -2.22 7.07
CA PHE A 54 7.43 -2.48 7.52
C PHE A 54 6.35 -1.67 6.77
N SER A 55 6.44 -0.33 6.73
CA SER A 55 5.43 0.50 6.05
C SER A 55 5.35 0.24 4.54
N PRO A 56 6.49 0.09 3.82
CA PRO A 56 6.47 -0.27 2.40
C PRO A 56 5.86 -1.67 2.16
N THR A 57 6.12 -2.64 3.04
CA THR A 57 5.46 -3.97 3.01
C THR A 57 3.93 -3.84 3.07
N LEU A 58 3.41 -3.09 4.05
CA LEU A 58 1.96 -2.88 4.18
C LEU A 58 1.37 -2.16 2.96
N THR A 59 2.09 -1.17 2.42
CA THR A 59 1.66 -0.44 1.22
C THR A 59 1.54 -1.39 0.02
N GLY A 60 2.53 -2.26 -0.17
CA GLY A 60 2.54 -3.25 -1.24
C GLY A 60 1.36 -4.21 -1.14
N ILE A 61 1.09 -4.77 0.04
CA ILE A 61 -0.05 -5.66 0.27
C ILE A 61 -1.36 -4.91 0.00
N ALA A 62 -1.53 -3.71 0.57
CA ALA A 62 -2.74 -2.91 0.43
C ALA A 62 -3.06 -2.58 -1.03
N LEU A 63 -2.10 -2.02 -1.77
CA LEU A 63 -2.31 -1.59 -3.15
C LEU A 63 -2.39 -2.78 -4.12
N ALA A 64 -1.55 -3.80 -3.96
CA ALA A 64 -1.46 -4.88 -4.95
C ALA A 64 -2.47 -6.02 -4.74
N THR A 65 -3.05 -6.16 -3.54
CA THR A 65 -3.93 -7.29 -3.22
C THR A 65 -5.28 -6.92 -2.62
N VAL A 66 -5.40 -5.81 -1.90
CA VAL A 66 -6.64 -5.44 -1.19
C VAL A 66 -7.49 -4.47 -1.99
N PHE A 67 -6.91 -3.37 -2.46
CA PHE A 67 -7.69 -2.25 -3.01
C PHE A 67 -7.83 -2.26 -4.53
N TYR A 68 -6.80 -2.68 -5.26
CA TYR A 68 -6.84 -2.72 -6.72
C TYR A 68 -7.07 -4.13 -7.25
N ARG A 69 -7.76 -4.22 -8.40
CA ARG A 69 -7.86 -5.48 -9.13
C ARG A 69 -6.48 -5.93 -9.62
N PRO A 70 -6.22 -7.24 -9.60
CA PRO A 70 -4.93 -7.81 -9.98
C PRO A 70 -4.68 -7.66 -11.49
N GLU A 71 -3.97 -6.59 -11.87
CA GLU A 71 -3.57 -6.26 -13.24
C GLU A 71 -2.11 -5.80 -13.27
N TRP A 72 -1.49 -5.79 -14.44
CA TRP A 72 -0.12 -5.30 -14.58
C TRP A 72 0.00 -3.81 -14.20
N ARG A 73 -1.04 -3.00 -14.50
CA ARG A 73 -1.09 -1.58 -14.15
C ARG A 73 -1.12 -1.39 -12.63
N SER A 74 -1.93 -2.17 -11.90
CA SER A 74 -2.00 -2.06 -10.44
C SER A 74 -0.72 -2.53 -9.77
N ALA A 75 -0.03 -3.53 -10.34
CA ALA A 75 1.30 -3.92 -9.89
C ALA A 75 2.31 -2.77 -10.03
N ALA A 76 2.37 -2.11 -11.18
CA ALA A 76 3.24 -0.94 -11.38
C ALA A 76 2.90 0.19 -10.39
N TRP A 77 1.61 0.48 -10.21
CA TRP A 77 1.13 1.45 -9.23
C TRP A 77 1.52 1.09 -7.78
N ALA A 78 1.41 -0.18 -7.40
CA ALA A 78 1.82 -0.65 -6.09
C ALA A 78 3.33 -0.51 -5.87
N THR A 79 4.16 -0.84 -6.87
CA THR A 79 5.61 -0.64 -6.81
C THR A 79 5.98 0.83 -6.61
N VAL A 80 5.33 1.74 -7.33
CA VAL A 80 5.53 3.19 -7.15
C VAL A 80 5.10 3.61 -5.74
N GLY A 81 3.97 3.11 -5.25
CA GLY A 81 3.51 3.35 -3.88
C GLY A 81 4.50 2.87 -2.81
N ILE A 82 5.09 1.68 -2.98
CA ILE A 82 6.10 1.12 -2.07
C ILE A 82 7.32 2.06 -1.97
N ILE A 83 7.86 2.47 -3.12
CA ILE A 83 9.03 3.36 -3.18
C ILE A 83 8.68 4.73 -2.57
N PHE A 84 7.51 5.27 -2.89
CA PHE A 84 7.03 6.52 -2.32
C PHE A 84 6.88 6.43 -0.80
N THR A 85 6.28 5.36 -0.27
CA THR A 85 6.17 5.14 1.19
C THR A 85 7.55 5.10 1.84
N ALA A 86 8.51 4.40 1.25
CA ALA A 86 9.87 4.31 1.80
C ALA A 86 10.56 5.67 1.81
N PHE A 87 10.45 6.44 0.72
CA PHE A 87 10.94 7.81 0.62
C PHE A 87 10.29 8.73 1.66
N PHE A 88 8.97 8.71 1.73
CA PHE A 88 8.21 9.53 2.66
C PHE A 88 8.51 9.16 4.11
N GLN A 89 8.70 7.87 4.41
CA GLN A 89 9.13 7.41 5.72
C GLN A 89 10.51 7.97 6.11
N ALA A 90 11.49 7.99 5.20
CA ALA A 90 12.78 8.60 5.48
C ALA A 90 12.68 10.11 5.71
N ALA A 91 11.87 10.81 4.90
CA ALA A 91 11.60 12.24 5.09
C ALA A 91 10.96 12.52 6.46
N MET A 92 9.96 11.74 6.84
CA MET A 92 9.32 11.85 8.15
C MET A 92 10.31 11.54 9.29
N ASN A 93 11.12 10.49 9.17
CA ASN A 93 12.12 10.16 10.19
C ASN A 93 13.10 11.32 10.43
N ARG A 94 13.53 12.00 9.38
CA ARG A 94 14.38 13.20 9.51
C ARG A 94 13.64 14.40 10.11
N ALA A 95 12.38 14.62 9.74
CA ALA A 95 11.57 15.73 10.25
C ALA A 95 11.16 15.53 11.72
N LEU A 96 10.92 14.29 12.15
CA LEU A 96 10.51 13.94 13.51
C LEU A 96 11.70 13.62 14.44
N ALA A 97 12.92 13.46 13.89
CA ALA A 97 14.15 13.31 14.67
C ALA A 97 14.31 14.35 15.81
N PRO A 98 14.11 15.67 15.60
CA PRO A 98 14.23 16.65 16.68
C PRO A 98 13.15 16.53 17.77
N LEU A 99 12.02 15.87 17.45
CA LEU A 99 10.92 15.63 18.38
C LEU A 99 11.04 14.29 19.11
N GLY A 100 11.94 13.39 18.67
CA GLY A 100 12.12 12.06 19.25
C GLY A 100 10.94 11.10 19.01
N ILE A 101 10.07 11.40 18.04
CA ILE A 101 8.85 10.63 17.78
C ILE A 101 9.09 9.64 16.64
N ALA A 102 8.72 8.38 16.86
CA ALA A 102 8.77 7.35 15.82
C ALA A 102 7.66 7.53 14.78
N THR A 103 7.97 7.35 13.49
CA THR A 103 6.98 7.51 12.41
C THR A 103 5.98 6.35 12.29
N LEU A 104 6.26 5.19 12.91
CA LEU A 104 5.41 3.99 12.90
C LEU A 104 4.79 3.72 11.51
N THR A 105 3.45 3.62 11.43
CA THR A 105 2.67 3.35 10.21
C THR A 105 2.12 4.62 9.55
N ALA A 106 2.42 5.81 10.06
CA ALA A 106 1.99 7.07 9.46
C ALA A 106 2.33 7.18 7.95
N PRO A 107 3.55 6.83 7.48
CA PRO A 107 3.86 6.90 6.06
C PRO A 107 3.06 5.91 5.21
N PHE A 108 2.68 4.76 5.77
CA PHE A 108 1.79 3.80 5.11
C PHE A 108 0.38 4.37 4.95
N CYS A 109 -0.22 4.90 6.02
CA CYS A 109 -1.58 5.45 5.98
C CYS A 109 -1.66 6.61 4.98
N PHE A 110 -0.70 7.54 5.04
CA PHE A 110 -0.65 8.70 4.16
C PHE A 110 -0.53 8.29 2.68
N THR A 111 0.40 7.40 2.38
CA THR A 111 0.61 6.93 1.00
C THR A 111 -0.60 6.17 0.48
N THR A 112 -1.18 5.30 1.30
CA THR A 112 -2.34 4.50 0.90
C THR A 112 -3.53 5.40 0.57
N TRP A 113 -3.81 6.42 1.39
CA TRP A 113 -4.84 7.41 1.07
C TRP A 113 -4.55 8.15 -0.23
N LEU A 114 -3.32 8.64 -0.40
CA LEU A 114 -2.92 9.37 -1.62
C LEU A 114 -3.12 8.52 -2.89
N PHE A 115 -2.76 7.24 -2.83
CA PHE A 115 -2.88 6.31 -3.96
C PHE A 115 -4.30 5.74 -4.13
N LEU A 116 -5.17 5.88 -3.14
CA LEU A 116 -6.61 5.55 -3.23
C LEU A 116 -7.46 6.72 -3.75
N LEU A 117 -7.02 7.97 -3.58
CA LEU A 117 -7.77 9.15 -4.02
C LEU A 117 -8.19 9.13 -5.50
N PRO A 118 -7.33 8.72 -6.47
CA PRO A 118 -7.74 8.62 -7.87
C PRO A 118 -8.85 7.59 -8.07
N MET A 119 -8.83 6.47 -7.34
CA MET A 119 -9.89 5.46 -7.40
C MET A 119 -11.23 6.02 -6.90
N LEU A 120 -11.21 6.86 -5.85
CA LEU A 120 -12.42 7.47 -5.30
C LEU A 120 -13.06 8.48 -6.26
N ARG A 121 -12.24 9.23 -7.03
CA ARG A 121 -12.71 10.25 -8.00
C ARG A 121 -13.03 9.70 -9.39
N LEU A 122 -12.55 8.50 -9.73
CA LEU A 122 -12.88 7.84 -11.00
C LEU A 122 -14.15 6.99 -10.92
N ASN A 123 -14.66 6.75 -9.71
CA ASN A 123 -15.94 6.08 -9.48
C ASN A 123 -17.10 7.09 -9.29
N ASP A 124 -16.93 8.32 -9.77
CA ASP A 124 -18.04 9.23 -10.08
C ASP A 124 -18.79 8.70 -11.33
N ASP A 125 -19.18 7.42 -11.32
CA ASP A 125 -20.38 7.00 -12.03
C ASP A 125 -21.51 7.75 -11.34
N HIS A 126 -21.95 8.87 -11.94
CA HIS A 126 -23.25 9.45 -11.61
C HIS A 126 -24.24 8.28 -11.55
N PRO A 127 -24.85 7.97 -10.39
CA PRO A 127 -25.64 6.77 -10.27
C PRO A 127 -26.83 6.86 -11.23
N ASP A 128 -26.80 6.18 -12.37
CA ASP A 128 -27.72 6.39 -13.51
C ASP A 128 -29.17 6.58 -13.06
N HIS A 129 -29.62 7.83 -13.03
CA HIS A 129 -30.93 8.17 -12.48
C HIS A 129 -32.08 7.85 -13.47
N THR A 130 -31.74 7.34 -14.65
CA THR A 130 -32.65 7.05 -15.76
C THR A 130 -33.78 6.09 -15.34
N SER A 131 -33.56 5.26 -14.33
CA SER A 131 -34.54 4.31 -13.78
C SER A 131 -35.59 4.93 -12.84
N TRP A 132 -35.39 6.16 -12.35
CA TRP A 132 -36.33 6.88 -11.46
C TRP A 132 -37.47 7.56 -12.23
N HIS A 133 -37.25 7.88 -13.51
CA HIS A 133 -38.28 8.43 -14.36
C HIS A 133 -39.15 7.31 -14.95
N SER A 134 -40.33 7.11 -14.36
CA SER A 134 -41.34 6.16 -14.85
C SER A 134 -41.75 6.39 -16.31
N SER A 135 -41.62 7.63 -16.82
CA SER A 135 -41.86 7.99 -18.22
C SER A 135 -40.92 7.28 -19.20
N LEU A 136 -39.71 6.93 -18.77
CA LEU A 136 -38.72 6.23 -19.59
C LEU A 136 -38.86 4.70 -19.53
N LYS A 137 -39.72 4.12 -18.67
CA LYS A 137 -39.92 2.66 -18.60
C LYS A 137 -40.84 2.09 -19.69
N GLN A 138 -41.45 2.94 -20.52
CA GLN A 138 -42.42 2.51 -21.53
C GLN A 138 -41.83 1.60 -22.62
N HIS A 139 -40.53 1.67 -22.90
CA HIS A 139 -39.88 0.82 -23.89
C HIS A 139 -39.38 -0.53 -23.34
N LEU A 140 -39.27 -0.68 -22.01
CA LEU A 140 -38.86 -1.93 -21.36
C LEU A 140 -40.03 -2.87 -21.04
N SER A 141 -41.27 -2.34 -21.04
CA SER A 141 -42.50 -3.10 -20.78
C SER A 141 -43.01 -3.91 -21.99
N LYS A 142 -42.36 -3.80 -23.17
CA LYS A 142 -42.86 -4.37 -24.43
C LYS A 142 -42.08 -5.60 -24.92
N ARG A 143 -41.33 -6.29 -24.06
CA ARG A 143 -40.77 -7.60 -24.38
C ARG A 143 -41.38 -8.68 -23.51
#